data_AF-A0A7X0BUY1-F1
#
_entry.id   AF-A0A7X0BUY1-F1
#
_cell.length_a   1.000
_cell.length_b   1.000
_cell.length_c   1.000
_cell.angle_alpha   90.00
_cell.angle_beta   90.00
_cell.angle_gamma   90.00
#
_symmetry.space_group_name_H-M   'P 1'
#
loop_
_entity.id
_entity.type
_entity.pdbx_description
1 polymer ?
#
loop_
_entity_poly.entity_id
_entity_poly.type
_entity_poly.pdbx_seq_one_letter_code
_entity_poly.pdbx_strand_id
1 'polypeptide(L)'
;MCDTLVLRQDGVSWLAKNSDREPAEPQLWRYYPAVSGDTARTVRTTYLDIPQRAARHAVLLSQPCWMWGGEMGVNQHGVAIGNEAVFTKLTRRHGEALLGMDLLRLGLERGASAREALAVITEHLERFGQAGAAGYRNKQFRYDSSFLIADPQECWVLETAGQLWAAKRVERWAISNALTLGHEFDLCSADLPQQARAAGCWDGRGDFHFARAFDTRLLPWIGGAHQRRACNQAWLGRADSVGWRDLFAALREHGAAGDHWSRHNNRQVCMHAGSLWRPSQTTGSLVARLEASPQLAVTATSAPCLGLFQPLDFTSVADSALISPEDAPVECSLWWRFETVYRRALADPEFRQALRRSRDEVEAALWSGAFAALDQQYAQAWHSRWHGEAQSGSLSLPRWWRRNARL
;
A
#
# COMPACT_ATOMS: atom_id res chain seq x y z
N MET A 1 6.64 6.74 0.16
CA MET A 1 5.54 7.51 -0.45
C MET A 1 4.52 6.50 -0.91
N CYS A 2 3.23 6.79 -0.97
CA CYS A 2 2.23 5.77 -1.33
C CYS A 2 1.05 6.47 -1.98
N ASP A 3 0.28 5.71 -2.75
CA ASP A 3 -0.99 6.15 -3.32
C ASP A 3 -2.01 5.02 -3.26
N THR A 4 -3.20 5.33 -2.75
CA THR A 4 -4.35 4.42 -2.72
C THR A 4 -5.57 5.14 -3.27
N LEU A 5 -6.39 4.40 -4.01
CA LEU A 5 -7.67 4.87 -4.53
C LEU A 5 -8.77 3.84 -4.25
N VAL A 6 -9.96 4.35 -4.00
CA VAL A 6 -11.17 3.58 -3.82
C VAL A 6 -12.26 4.08 -4.75
N LEU A 7 -13.01 3.15 -5.32
CA LEU A 7 -14.18 3.40 -6.14
C LEU A 7 -15.25 2.37 -5.79
N ARG A 8 -16.40 2.86 -5.34
CA ARG A 8 -17.62 2.08 -5.26
C ARG A 8 -18.59 2.59 -6.32
N GLN A 9 -19.07 1.66 -7.13
CA GLN A 9 -20.00 1.94 -8.21
C GLN A 9 -20.77 0.66 -8.56
N ASP A 10 -22.06 0.79 -8.85
CA ASP A 10 -22.92 -0.32 -9.29
C ASP A 10 -22.86 -1.54 -8.35
N GLY A 11 -22.75 -1.28 -7.04
CA GLY A 11 -22.69 -2.32 -6.00
C GLY A 11 -21.33 -3.00 -5.83
N VAL A 12 -20.33 -2.66 -6.64
CA VAL A 12 -18.96 -3.21 -6.57
C VAL A 12 -18.01 -2.17 -6.00
N SER A 13 -17.24 -2.55 -4.99
CA SER A 13 -16.14 -1.73 -4.47
C SER A 13 -14.80 -2.20 -5.03
N TRP A 14 -13.95 -1.25 -5.37
CA TRP A 14 -12.58 -1.47 -5.83
C TRP A 14 -11.63 -0.72 -4.93
N LEU A 15 -10.53 -1.35 -4.53
CA LEU A 15 -9.39 -0.70 -3.89
C LEU A 15 -8.14 -0.98 -4.71
N ALA A 16 -7.39 0.06 -5.07
CA ALA A 16 -6.12 -0.08 -5.75
C ALA A 16 -5.03 0.72 -5.05
N LYS A 17 -3.84 0.12 -4.89
CA LYS A 17 -2.75 0.71 -4.12
C LYS A 17 -1.39 0.44 -4.75
N ASN A 18 -0.53 1.47 -4.71
CA ASN A 18 0.92 1.34 -4.73
C ASN A 18 1.50 1.61 -3.33
N SER A 19 2.42 0.76 -2.91
CA SER A 19 3.27 0.96 -1.73
C SER A 19 4.65 1.40 -2.18
N ASP A 20 5.08 2.64 -1.91
CA ASP A 20 6.45 3.08 -2.20
C ASP A 20 7.31 3.17 -0.93
N ARG A 21 8.33 2.31 -0.89
CA ARG A 21 9.24 2.20 0.24
C ARG A 21 10.69 2.43 -0.17
N GLU A 22 11.63 2.13 0.73
CA GLU A 22 13.05 2.31 0.42
C GLU A 22 13.48 1.37 -0.73
N PRO A 23 14.46 1.76 -1.57
CA PRO A 23 14.95 0.91 -2.65
C PRO A 23 15.47 -0.41 -2.10
N ALA A 24 15.22 -1.52 -2.79
CA ALA A 24 15.62 -2.85 -2.32
C ALA A 24 15.07 -3.20 -0.92
N GLU A 25 13.87 -2.73 -0.55
CA GLU A 25 13.13 -3.17 0.63
C GLU A 25 12.12 -4.26 0.23
N PRO A 26 12.34 -5.53 0.62
CA PRO A 26 11.44 -6.61 0.23
C PRO A 26 10.05 -6.44 0.83
N GLN A 27 9.04 -6.49 -0.05
CA GLN A 27 7.63 -6.46 0.33
C GLN A 27 6.95 -7.72 -0.19
N LEU A 28 6.68 -8.64 0.73
CA LEU A 28 6.22 -10.00 0.46
C LEU A 28 4.70 -10.07 0.49
N TRP A 29 4.10 -10.90 -0.36
CA TRP A 29 2.72 -11.32 -0.14
C TRP A 29 2.71 -12.53 0.79
N ARG A 30 1.91 -12.45 1.85
CA ARG A 30 1.73 -13.53 2.82
C ARG A 30 0.25 -13.88 2.96
N TYR A 31 -0.01 -15.15 3.19
CA TYR A 31 -1.32 -15.64 3.56
C TYR A 31 -1.31 -16.06 5.02
N TYR A 32 -2.19 -15.44 5.80
CA TYR A 32 -2.45 -15.78 7.18
C TYR A 32 -3.82 -16.47 7.24
N PRO A 33 -3.89 -17.78 7.58
CA PRO A 33 -5.17 -18.48 7.64
C PRO A 33 -6.04 -17.96 8.79
N ALA A 34 -7.35 -18.20 8.69
CA ALA A 34 -8.27 -17.90 9.79
C ALA A 34 -7.88 -18.71 11.02
N VAL A 35 -7.99 -18.09 12.19
CA VAL A 35 -7.69 -18.74 13.47
C VAL A 35 -8.93 -18.70 14.35
N SER A 36 -9.21 -19.82 15.02
CA SER A 36 -10.24 -19.95 16.03
C SER A 36 -9.66 -20.59 17.29
N GLY A 37 -10.15 -20.13 18.46
CA GLY A 37 -9.76 -20.71 19.75
C GLY A 37 -8.32 -20.46 20.18
N ASP A 38 -7.65 -19.42 19.67
CA ASP A 38 -6.30 -19.07 20.12
C ASP A 38 -6.31 -18.69 21.61
N THR A 39 -5.47 -19.36 22.40
CA THR A 39 -5.33 -19.17 23.86
C THR A 39 -4.22 -18.20 24.22
N ALA A 40 -3.43 -17.72 23.25
CA ALA A 40 -2.42 -16.71 23.49
C ALA A 40 -3.05 -15.44 24.10
N ARG A 41 -2.46 -14.94 25.19
CA ARG A 41 -2.94 -13.73 25.87
C ARG A 41 -2.55 -12.46 25.12
N THR A 42 -1.41 -12.50 24.44
CA THR A 42 -0.80 -11.35 23.76
C THR A 42 -0.27 -11.74 22.40
N VAL A 43 -0.10 -10.73 21.54
CA VAL A 43 0.58 -10.84 20.25
C VAL A 43 1.65 -9.78 20.17
N ARG A 44 2.84 -10.19 19.70
CA ARG A 44 3.94 -9.29 19.40
C ARG A 44 3.70 -8.65 18.03
N THR A 45 3.36 -7.38 18.02
CA THR A 45 3.35 -6.52 16.82
C THR A 45 4.78 -6.06 16.50
N THR A 46 4.96 -5.08 15.60
CA THR A 46 6.31 -4.62 15.23
C THR A 46 7.12 -4.15 16.44
N TYR A 47 6.51 -3.40 17.36
CA TYR A 47 7.19 -2.88 18.55
C TYR A 47 6.52 -3.18 19.88
N LEU A 48 5.22 -3.50 19.88
CA LEU A 48 4.45 -3.68 21.11
C LEU A 48 3.91 -5.10 21.25
N ASP A 49 3.80 -5.54 22.48
CA ASP A 49 2.94 -6.66 22.85
C ASP A 49 1.57 -6.13 23.25
N ILE A 50 0.52 -6.57 22.57
CA ILE A 50 -0.86 -6.13 22.83
C ILE A 50 -1.78 -7.33 23.12
N PRO A 51 -2.95 -7.12 23.75
CA PRO A 51 -3.94 -8.19 23.93
C PRO A 51 -4.33 -8.85 22.60
N GLN A 52 -4.32 -10.19 22.61
CA GLN A 52 -4.71 -10.99 21.45
C GLN A 52 -6.24 -11.28 21.47
N ARG A 53 -6.80 -11.57 20.28
CA ARG A 53 -8.16 -12.10 20.13
C ARG A 53 -8.14 -13.57 19.73
N ALA A 54 -9.00 -14.38 20.34
CA ALA A 54 -9.06 -15.83 20.08
C ALA A 54 -9.50 -16.20 18.66
N ALA A 55 -10.33 -15.35 18.03
CA ALA A 55 -10.81 -15.52 16.67
C ALA A 55 -10.26 -14.40 15.77
N ARG A 56 -9.73 -14.78 14.61
CA ARG A 56 -9.17 -13.88 13.59
C ARG A 56 -9.50 -14.38 12.19
N HIS A 57 -9.78 -13.45 11.29
CA HIS A 57 -10.09 -13.74 9.88
C HIS A 57 -8.83 -14.12 9.10
N ALA A 58 -8.98 -14.89 8.02
CA ALA A 58 -7.89 -15.11 7.09
C ALA A 58 -7.54 -13.81 6.35
N VAL A 59 -6.26 -13.55 6.11
CA VAL A 59 -5.75 -12.31 5.52
C VAL A 59 -4.71 -12.61 4.44
N LEU A 60 -4.86 -11.93 3.31
CA LEU A 60 -3.83 -11.74 2.28
C LEU A 60 -3.15 -10.40 2.52
N LEU A 61 -1.87 -10.40 2.85
CA LEU A 61 -1.14 -9.21 3.30
C LEU A 61 0.10 -8.93 2.45
N SER A 62 0.25 -7.70 2.00
CA SER A 62 1.49 -7.19 1.43
C SER A 62 2.34 -6.57 2.54
N GLN A 63 3.36 -7.31 2.96
CA GLN A 63 4.12 -7.10 4.19
C GLN A 63 5.59 -6.82 3.90
N PRO A 64 6.12 -5.65 4.31
CA PRO A 64 7.56 -5.44 4.36
C PRO A 64 8.22 -6.50 5.25
N CYS A 65 9.31 -7.11 4.79
CA CYS A 65 9.85 -8.34 5.38
C CYS A 65 10.34 -8.22 6.85
N TRP A 66 10.51 -7.00 7.36
CA TRP A 66 11.09 -6.72 8.67
C TRP A 66 10.07 -6.37 9.75
N MET A 67 8.79 -6.22 9.41
CA MET A 67 7.74 -5.80 10.33
C MET A 67 6.60 -6.82 10.43
N TRP A 68 5.75 -6.68 11.46
CA TRP A 68 4.61 -7.57 11.69
C TRP A 68 3.39 -7.19 10.84
N GLY A 69 3.13 -5.88 10.71
CA GLY A 69 2.03 -5.33 9.92
C GLY A 69 2.25 -5.38 8.40
N GLY A 70 1.36 -4.73 7.64
CA GLY A 70 1.48 -4.60 6.18
C GLY A 70 1.06 -3.25 5.63
N GLU A 71 1.39 -2.99 4.38
CA GLU A 71 1.04 -1.74 3.68
C GLU A 71 -0.33 -1.83 2.99
N MET A 72 -0.79 -3.05 2.72
CA MET A 72 -2.11 -3.35 2.18
C MET A 72 -2.47 -4.79 2.40
N GLY A 73 -3.77 -5.07 2.40
CA GLY A 73 -4.27 -6.43 2.35
C GLY A 73 -5.76 -6.50 2.17
N VAL A 74 -6.25 -7.72 2.05
CA VAL A 74 -7.67 -8.07 1.99
C VAL A 74 -7.91 -9.25 2.91
N ASN A 75 -9.03 -9.29 3.63
CA ASN A 75 -9.44 -10.44 4.43
C ASN A 75 -10.50 -11.29 3.73
N GLN A 76 -10.79 -12.47 4.27
CA GLN A 76 -11.76 -13.42 3.69
C GLN A 76 -13.19 -12.86 3.57
N HIS A 77 -13.52 -11.77 4.27
CA HIS A 77 -14.84 -11.12 4.23
C HIS A 77 -14.92 -9.99 3.19
N GLY A 78 -13.85 -9.80 2.40
CA GLY A 78 -13.80 -8.75 1.39
C GLY A 78 -13.46 -7.37 1.95
N VAL A 79 -13.00 -7.27 3.20
CA VAL A 79 -12.46 -6.02 3.73
C VAL A 79 -11.05 -5.82 3.17
N ALA A 80 -10.83 -4.72 2.46
CA ALA A 80 -9.54 -4.29 1.95
C ALA A 80 -9.08 -3.00 2.63
N ILE A 81 -7.80 -2.93 2.95
CA ILE A 81 -7.19 -1.75 3.58
C ILE A 81 -5.88 -1.42 2.88
N GLY A 82 -5.64 -0.13 2.64
CA GLY A 82 -4.36 0.43 2.25
C GLY A 82 -4.02 1.64 3.13
N ASN A 83 -2.74 1.83 3.46
CA ASN A 83 -2.30 2.97 4.29
C ASN A 83 -1.22 3.84 3.65
N GLU A 84 -1.10 5.07 4.14
CA GLU A 84 -0.15 6.08 3.67
C GLU A 84 0.50 6.76 4.87
N ALA A 85 1.79 7.03 4.76
CA ALA A 85 2.48 7.94 5.67
C ALA A 85 1.94 9.38 5.51
N VAL A 86 1.48 9.98 6.60
CA VAL A 86 1.13 11.40 6.71
C VAL A 86 1.96 12.05 7.82
N PHE A 87 2.34 13.31 7.62
CA PHE A 87 3.23 14.02 8.54
C PHE A 87 2.46 15.10 9.27
N THR A 88 2.07 14.81 10.51
CA THR A 88 1.25 15.73 11.29
C THR A 88 2.08 16.47 12.33
N LYS A 89 1.52 17.57 12.85
CA LYS A 89 2.11 18.32 13.97
C LYS A 89 2.21 17.48 15.25
N LEU A 90 1.44 16.40 15.36
CA LEU A 90 1.40 15.52 16.53
C LEU A 90 2.24 14.24 16.36
N THR A 91 2.90 14.05 15.21
CA THR A 91 3.76 12.90 14.97
C THR A 91 4.87 12.83 16.02
N ARG A 92 4.93 11.70 16.73
CA ARG A 92 5.90 11.48 17.82
C ARG A 92 7.31 11.28 17.27
N ARG A 93 8.26 12.09 17.78
CA ARG A 93 9.68 12.01 17.40
C ARG A 93 10.46 10.90 18.12
N HIS A 94 9.97 10.45 19.27
CA HIS A 94 10.62 9.46 20.12
C HIS A 94 9.65 8.41 20.66
N GLY A 95 10.22 7.30 21.10
CA GLY A 95 9.50 6.14 21.61
C GLY A 95 8.93 5.26 20.49
N GLU A 96 8.26 4.21 20.94
CA GLU A 96 7.63 3.20 20.10
C GLU A 96 6.16 3.08 20.50
N ALA A 97 5.34 2.73 19.52
CA ALA A 97 3.95 2.34 19.69
C ALA A 97 3.57 1.39 18.53
N LEU A 98 2.28 1.26 18.22
CA LEU A 98 1.89 0.58 16.98
C LEU A 98 2.35 1.40 15.77
N LEU A 99 2.71 0.73 14.69
CA LEU A 99 2.82 1.36 13.38
C LEU A 99 1.45 1.38 12.70
N GLY A 100 1.24 2.30 11.74
CA GLY A 100 0.05 2.25 10.90
C GLY A 100 -0.15 0.91 10.19
N MET A 101 0.95 0.25 9.84
CA MET A 101 0.96 -1.08 9.22
C MET A 101 0.47 -2.16 10.20
N ASP A 102 0.77 -2.01 11.50
CA ASP A 102 0.24 -2.91 12.54
C ASP A 102 -1.27 -2.68 12.70
N LEU A 103 -1.71 -1.42 12.76
CA LEU A 103 -3.13 -1.06 12.82
C LEU A 103 -3.91 -1.63 11.64
N LEU A 104 -3.35 -1.54 10.42
CA LEU A 104 -3.92 -2.12 9.21
C LEU A 104 -4.15 -3.63 9.35
N ARG A 105 -3.12 -4.38 9.76
CA ARG A 105 -3.23 -5.83 9.94
C ARG A 105 -4.23 -6.19 11.03
N LEU A 106 -4.24 -5.47 12.15
CA LEU A 106 -5.23 -5.66 13.20
C LEU A 106 -6.66 -5.45 12.69
N GLY A 107 -6.88 -4.41 11.89
CA GLY A 107 -8.17 -4.14 11.23
C GLY A 107 -8.62 -5.31 10.35
N LEU A 108 -7.73 -5.82 9.51
CA LEU A 108 -8.00 -6.97 8.63
C LEU A 108 -8.28 -8.26 9.40
N GLU A 109 -7.49 -8.57 10.43
CA GLU A 109 -7.64 -9.81 11.21
C GLU A 109 -8.89 -9.80 12.09
N ARG A 110 -9.42 -8.63 12.48
CA ARG A 110 -10.44 -8.52 13.55
C ARG A 110 -11.76 -7.88 13.13
N GLY A 111 -11.88 -7.35 11.91
CA GLY A 111 -13.12 -6.77 11.38
C GLY A 111 -13.68 -7.56 10.19
N ALA A 112 -14.98 -7.84 10.19
CA ALA A 112 -15.69 -8.50 9.10
C ALA A 112 -16.33 -7.53 8.09
N SER A 113 -16.29 -6.22 8.39
CA SER A 113 -16.72 -5.12 7.51
C SER A 113 -15.73 -3.96 7.57
N ALA A 114 -15.82 -3.03 6.61
CA ALA A 114 -15.05 -1.80 6.59
C ALA A 114 -15.30 -0.97 7.86
N ARG A 115 -16.55 -0.91 8.34
CA ARG A 115 -16.91 -0.22 9.58
C ARG A 115 -16.29 -0.87 10.82
N GLU A 116 -16.31 -2.20 10.90
CA GLU A 116 -15.67 -2.93 12.01
C GLU A 116 -14.16 -2.78 11.99
N ALA A 117 -13.53 -2.88 10.81
CA ALA A 117 -12.09 -2.66 10.67
C ALA A 117 -11.68 -1.23 11.06
N LEU A 118 -12.48 -0.23 10.68
CA LEU A 118 -12.29 1.16 11.12
C LEU A 118 -12.36 1.27 12.64
N ALA A 119 -13.35 0.62 13.28
CA ALA A 119 -13.49 0.63 14.73
C ALA A 119 -12.27 -0.03 15.40
N VAL A 120 -11.82 -1.18 14.90
CA VAL A 120 -10.60 -1.84 15.39
C VAL A 120 -9.39 -0.91 15.29
N ILE A 121 -9.16 -0.28 14.13
CA ILE A 121 -8.01 0.62 13.93
C ILE A 121 -8.07 1.78 14.93
N THR A 122 -9.22 2.42 15.08
CA THR A 122 -9.39 3.61 15.93
C THR A 122 -9.29 3.27 17.42
N GLU A 123 -9.89 2.17 17.88
CA GLU A 123 -9.75 1.69 19.27
C GLU A 123 -8.29 1.38 19.63
N HIS A 124 -7.53 0.75 18.72
CA HIS A 124 -6.13 0.43 18.96
C HIS A 124 -5.24 1.67 18.88
N LEU A 125 -5.56 2.60 17.98
CA LEU A 125 -4.89 3.89 17.90
C LEU A 125 -5.06 4.68 19.19
N GLU A 126 -6.29 4.80 19.70
CA GLU A 126 -6.60 5.54 20.93
C GLU A 126 -5.97 4.89 22.17
N ARG A 127 -5.89 3.55 22.21
CA ARG A 127 -5.37 2.83 23.37
C ARG A 127 -3.85 2.70 23.39
N PHE A 128 -3.23 2.44 22.25
CA PHE A 128 -1.81 2.10 22.15
C PHE A 128 -0.98 3.18 21.45
N GLY A 129 -1.64 4.12 20.77
CA GLY A 129 -0.99 5.16 19.98
C GLY A 129 -0.33 4.66 18.71
N GLN A 130 0.24 5.62 17.97
CA GLN A 130 1.08 5.34 16.81
C GLN A 130 2.43 6.06 16.93
N ALA A 131 3.52 5.34 16.70
CA ALA A 131 4.90 5.80 16.78
C ALA A 131 5.87 4.64 16.49
N GLY A 132 7.11 4.97 16.14
CA GLY A 132 8.16 3.98 15.92
C GLY A 132 8.94 4.31 14.65
N ALA A 133 10.07 3.64 14.46
CA ALA A 133 10.83 3.77 13.22
C ALA A 133 10.10 3.01 12.09
N ALA A 134 9.53 3.73 11.13
CA ALA A 134 8.72 3.14 10.07
C ALA A 134 9.49 2.86 8.76
N GLY A 135 10.75 3.28 8.68
CA GLY A 135 11.66 3.02 7.56
C GLY A 135 12.49 1.75 7.72
N TYR A 136 12.84 1.11 6.60
CA TYR A 136 13.64 -0.11 6.58
C TYR A 136 15.08 0.12 7.01
N ARG A 137 15.80 1.04 6.36
CA ARG A 137 17.16 1.41 6.74
C ARG A 137 17.18 2.77 7.42
N ASN A 138 16.31 3.70 7.01
CA ASN A 138 16.16 4.99 7.65
C ASN A 138 15.31 4.89 8.92
N LYS A 139 15.95 4.60 10.06
CA LYS A 139 15.27 4.50 11.37
C LYS A 139 14.86 5.85 11.99
N GLN A 140 15.12 6.95 11.30
CA GLN A 140 14.59 8.27 11.66
C GLN A 140 13.25 8.57 10.99
N PHE A 141 12.83 7.76 10.02
CA PHE A 141 11.57 7.97 9.32
C PHE A 141 10.39 7.59 10.23
N ARG A 142 9.64 8.61 10.65
CA ARG A 142 8.52 8.50 11.61
C ARG A 142 7.36 9.35 11.09
N TYR A 143 6.15 8.81 11.15
CA TYR A 143 4.95 9.42 10.58
C TYR A 143 3.71 8.89 11.29
N ASP A 144 2.59 9.60 11.13
CA ASP A 144 1.25 9.07 11.40
C ASP A 144 0.67 8.46 10.11
N SER A 145 -0.48 7.79 10.18
CA SER A 145 -1.06 7.11 9.02
C SER A 145 -2.46 7.58 8.63
N SER A 146 -2.70 7.64 7.32
CA SER A 146 -4.05 7.64 6.76
C SER A 146 -4.35 6.28 6.14
N PHE A 147 -5.63 5.97 5.98
CA PHE A 147 -6.11 4.69 5.49
C PHE A 147 -7.28 4.91 4.52
N LEU A 148 -7.32 4.08 3.48
CA LEU A 148 -8.56 3.77 2.78
C LEU A 148 -8.97 2.35 3.17
N ILE A 149 -10.22 2.22 3.59
CA ILE A 149 -10.83 0.97 4.06
C ILE A 149 -12.07 0.76 3.20
N ALA A 150 -12.22 -0.42 2.61
CA ALA A 150 -13.34 -0.73 1.74
C ALA A 150 -13.82 -2.15 1.96
N ASP A 151 -15.10 -2.39 1.75
CA ASP A 151 -15.69 -3.72 1.68
C ASP A 151 -16.76 -3.76 0.58
N PRO A 152 -17.50 -4.86 0.38
CA PRO A 152 -18.54 -4.94 -0.65
C PRO A 152 -19.72 -3.98 -0.46
N GLN A 153 -19.82 -3.27 0.66
CA GLN A 153 -20.99 -2.47 1.06
C GLN A 153 -20.66 -0.98 1.14
N GLU A 154 -19.47 -0.61 1.60
CA GLU A 154 -19.09 0.77 1.84
C GLU A 154 -17.57 0.99 1.79
N CYS A 155 -17.17 2.26 1.65
CA CYS A 155 -15.78 2.68 1.65
C CYS A 155 -15.58 3.89 2.58
N TRP A 156 -14.43 3.94 3.24
CA TRP A 156 -14.08 4.93 4.25
C TRP A 156 -12.66 5.45 4.02
N VAL A 157 -12.50 6.76 4.16
CA VAL A 157 -11.20 7.39 4.42
C VAL A 157 -11.07 7.63 5.92
N LEU A 158 -9.95 7.22 6.50
CA LEU A 158 -9.60 7.45 7.90
C LEU A 158 -8.25 8.18 7.94
N GLU A 159 -8.20 9.33 8.60
CA GLU A 159 -6.98 10.11 8.77
C GLU A 159 -6.70 10.34 10.24
N THR A 160 -5.41 10.33 10.59
CA THR A 160 -4.98 10.35 11.99
C THR A 160 -3.91 11.43 12.22
N ALA A 161 -3.82 11.91 13.46
CA ALA A 161 -2.80 12.84 13.94
C ALA A 161 -2.47 12.50 15.40
N GLY A 162 -1.30 11.89 15.64
CA GLY A 162 -1.01 11.31 16.95
C GLY A 162 -2.06 10.25 17.32
N GLN A 163 -2.83 10.47 18.38
CA GLN A 163 -3.93 9.56 18.78
C GLN A 163 -5.32 10.04 18.31
N LEU A 164 -5.38 11.20 17.66
CA LEU A 164 -6.61 11.80 17.17
C LEU A 164 -6.92 11.28 15.76
N TRP A 165 -8.19 11.21 15.41
CA TRP A 165 -8.62 10.73 14.11
C TRP A 165 -9.95 11.34 13.66
N ALA A 166 -10.16 11.32 12.35
CA ALA A 166 -11.44 11.61 11.69
C ALA A 166 -11.63 10.65 10.50
N ALA A 167 -12.87 10.31 10.20
CA ALA A 167 -13.21 9.44 9.09
C ALA A 167 -14.47 9.90 8.35
N LYS A 168 -14.50 9.63 7.04
CA LYS A 168 -15.62 9.95 6.16
C LYS A 168 -15.93 8.77 5.26
N ARG A 169 -17.22 8.46 5.12
CA ARG A 169 -17.71 7.49 4.14
C ARG A 169 -17.67 8.12 2.75
N VAL A 170 -17.18 7.37 1.77
CA VAL A 170 -16.90 7.86 0.42
C VAL A 170 -17.31 6.84 -0.62
N GLU A 171 -17.67 7.30 -1.81
CA GLU A 171 -17.85 6.43 -2.98
C GLU A 171 -16.61 6.46 -3.88
N ARG A 172 -15.96 7.63 -4.00
CA ARG A 172 -14.76 7.81 -4.83
C ARG A 172 -13.74 8.65 -4.09
N TRP A 173 -12.59 8.09 -3.76
CA TRP A 173 -11.56 8.84 -3.03
C TRP A 173 -10.15 8.36 -3.35
N ALA A 174 -9.22 9.29 -3.48
CA ALA A 174 -7.80 9.00 -3.53
C ALA A 174 -7.07 9.66 -2.36
N ILE A 175 -6.17 8.92 -1.74
CA ILE A 175 -5.21 9.44 -0.76
C ILE A 175 -3.77 9.20 -1.23
N SER A 176 -2.90 10.06 -0.72
CA SER A 176 -1.46 10.02 -0.91
C SER A 176 -0.82 10.46 0.43
N ASN A 177 0.45 10.84 0.45
CA ASN A 177 1.15 11.26 1.68
C ASN A 177 0.77 12.69 2.16
N ALA A 178 -0.52 13.00 2.23
CA ALA A 178 -1.07 14.26 2.68
C ALA A 178 -2.46 14.04 3.30
N LEU A 179 -2.81 14.85 4.30
CA LEU A 179 -4.17 14.88 4.83
C LEU A 179 -5.14 15.48 3.79
N THR A 180 -6.34 14.93 3.72
CA THR A 180 -7.35 15.21 2.70
C THR A 180 -8.69 15.59 3.32
N LEU A 181 -8.96 15.22 4.58
CA LEU A 181 -10.21 15.55 5.25
C LEU A 181 -10.30 17.04 5.56
N GLY A 182 -11.46 17.58 5.16
CA GLY A 182 -11.82 18.99 5.24
C GLY A 182 -12.54 19.35 6.53
N HIS A 183 -13.65 20.05 6.35
CA HIS A 183 -14.62 20.37 7.40
C HIS A 183 -15.60 19.22 7.68
N GLU A 184 -15.81 18.35 6.70
CA GLU A 184 -16.79 17.27 6.77
C GLU A 184 -16.13 15.93 7.05
N PHE A 185 -16.61 15.25 8.08
CA PHE A 185 -16.29 13.88 8.45
C PHE A 185 -17.48 13.33 9.25
N ASP A 186 -17.73 12.03 9.11
CA ASP A 186 -18.91 11.39 9.72
C ASP A 186 -18.61 10.85 11.12
N LEU A 187 -17.34 10.53 11.38
CA LEU A 187 -16.85 9.98 12.64
C LEU A 187 -15.54 10.66 13.02
N CYS A 188 -15.29 10.83 14.32
CA CYS A 188 -14.04 11.38 14.81
C CYS A 188 -13.81 11.03 16.29
N SER A 189 -12.60 11.32 16.77
CA SER A 189 -12.32 11.32 18.21
C SER A 189 -13.27 12.25 18.97
N ALA A 190 -13.65 11.86 20.19
CA ALA A 190 -14.48 12.69 21.06
C ALA A 190 -13.87 14.08 21.27
N ASP A 191 -14.68 15.13 21.16
CA ASP A 191 -14.24 16.53 21.32
C ASP A 191 -13.00 16.92 20.51
N LEU A 192 -12.85 16.38 19.29
CA LEU A 192 -11.68 16.58 18.43
C LEU A 192 -11.23 18.05 18.31
N PRO A 193 -12.11 19.06 18.11
CA PRO A 193 -11.69 20.45 18.04
C PRO A 193 -11.08 20.97 19.36
N GLN A 194 -11.64 20.57 20.51
CA GLN A 194 -11.12 20.92 21.84
C GLN A 194 -9.72 20.31 22.04
N GLN A 195 -9.54 19.04 21.68
CA GLN A 195 -8.25 18.35 21.77
C GLN A 195 -7.20 18.99 20.84
N ALA A 196 -7.59 19.34 19.61
CA ALA A 196 -6.72 20.04 18.68
C ALA A 196 -6.27 21.40 19.22
N ARG A 197 -7.17 22.13 19.88
CA ARG A 197 -6.86 23.42 20.53
C ARG A 197 -5.92 23.24 21.71
N ALA A 198 -6.18 22.26 22.57
CA ALA A 198 -5.30 21.94 23.70
C ALA A 198 -3.89 21.55 23.24
N ALA A 199 -3.77 20.87 22.10
CA ALA A 199 -2.50 20.51 21.47
C ALA A 199 -1.86 21.65 20.64
N GLY A 200 -2.44 22.86 20.63
CA GLY A 200 -1.92 24.01 19.88
C GLY A 200 -1.99 23.87 18.35
N CYS A 201 -2.78 22.92 17.86
CA CYS A 201 -2.95 22.66 16.42
C CYS A 201 -4.04 23.52 15.78
N TRP A 202 -4.96 24.07 16.58
CA TRP A 202 -6.03 24.95 16.14
C TRP A 202 -6.27 26.08 17.14
N ASP A 203 -6.52 27.30 16.66
CA ASP A 203 -6.67 28.52 17.48
C ASP A 203 -8.12 28.76 17.94
N GLY A 204 -9.06 27.90 17.52
CA GLY A 204 -10.48 28.02 17.84
C GLY A 204 -11.24 29.01 16.95
N ARG A 205 -10.61 29.56 15.89
CA ARG A 205 -11.26 30.50 14.98
C ARG A 205 -11.76 29.79 13.72
N GLY A 206 -12.96 30.17 13.29
CA GLY A 206 -13.64 29.60 12.13
C GLY A 206 -14.09 28.15 12.35
N ASP A 207 -14.51 27.49 11.28
CA ASP A 207 -14.91 26.09 11.34
C ASP A 207 -13.69 25.17 11.39
N PHE A 208 -13.77 24.12 12.20
CA PHE A 208 -12.70 23.15 12.32
C PHE A 208 -12.45 22.46 10.97
N HIS A 209 -11.18 22.33 10.58
CA HIS A 209 -10.77 21.67 9.35
C HIS A 209 -9.60 20.75 9.64
N PHE A 210 -9.79 19.44 9.45
CA PHE A 210 -8.85 18.42 9.92
C PHE A 210 -7.43 18.59 9.35
N ALA A 211 -7.30 18.61 8.01
CA ALA A 211 -6.00 18.77 7.38
C ALA A 211 -5.33 20.12 7.74
N ARG A 212 -6.07 21.24 7.79
CA ARG A 212 -5.48 22.54 8.17
C ARG A 212 -4.99 22.58 9.61
N ALA A 213 -5.69 21.90 10.52
CA ALA A 213 -5.30 21.82 11.93
C ALA A 213 -4.02 21.00 12.11
N PHE A 214 -3.90 19.84 11.47
CA PHE A 214 -2.85 18.87 11.79
C PHE A 214 -1.71 18.76 10.77
N ASP A 215 -1.90 19.12 9.51
CA ASP A 215 -0.90 18.88 8.46
C ASP A 215 0.35 19.77 8.61
N THR A 216 1.51 19.21 8.28
CA THR A 216 2.79 19.92 8.15
C THR A 216 3.05 20.25 6.69
N ARG A 217 2.30 21.23 6.14
CA ARG A 217 2.20 21.64 4.72
C ARG A 217 3.48 21.55 3.85
N LEU A 218 4.68 21.70 4.42
CA LEU A 218 5.96 21.64 3.70
C LEU A 218 6.32 20.23 3.20
N LEU A 219 6.10 19.19 4.00
CA LEU A 219 6.52 17.83 3.65
C LEU A 219 5.68 17.21 2.51
N PRO A 220 4.35 17.35 2.49
CA PRO A 220 3.53 16.88 1.37
C PRO A 220 3.87 17.55 0.03
N TRP A 221 4.24 18.84 0.06
CA TRP A 221 4.61 19.59 -1.14
C TRP A 221 5.94 19.10 -1.73
N ILE A 222 6.97 18.91 -0.89
CA ILE A 222 8.26 18.35 -1.31
C ILE A 222 8.08 16.91 -1.79
N GLY A 223 7.25 16.14 -1.10
CA GLY A 223 6.94 14.75 -1.41
C GLY A 223 6.07 14.56 -2.66
N GLY A 224 5.51 15.60 -3.27
CA GLY A 224 4.69 15.48 -4.48
C GLY A 224 3.29 14.89 -4.27
N ALA A 225 2.86 14.73 -3.01
CA ALA A 225 1.63 14.02 -2.65
C ALA A 225 0.37 14.64 -3.27
N HIS A 226 0.27 15.98 -3.29
CA HIS A 226 -0.87 16.66 -3.89
C HIS A 226 -0.98 16.42 -5.41
N GLN A 227 0.13 16.30 -6.14
CA GLN A 227 0.07 16.03 -7.58
C GLN A 227 -0.37 14.59 -7.85
N ARG A 228 0.18 13.60 -7.13
CA ARG A 228 -0.22 12.20 -7.29
C ARG A 228 -1.69 11.99 -6.91
N ARG A 229 -2.12 12.57 -5.79
CA ARG A 229 -3.53 12.58 -5.39
C ARG A 229 -4.41 13.22 -6.45
N ALA A 230 -4.04 14.40 -6.97
CA ALA A 230 -4.83 15.08 -7.99
C ALA A 230 -4.95 14.24 -9.27
N CYS A 231 -3.87 13.55 -9.67
CA CYS A 231 -3.87 12.63 -10.80
C CYS A 231 -4.88 11.48 -10.59
N ASN A 232 -4.83 10.81 -9.44
CA ASN A 232 -5.73 9.72 -9.11
C ASN A 232 -7.18 10.18 -8.93
N GLN A 233 -7.40 11.36 -8.31
CA GLN A 233 -8.73 11.92 -8.16
C GLN A 233 -9.34 12.33 -9.51
N ALA A 234 -8.54 12.89 -10.42
CA ALA A 234 -8.97 13.18 -11.78
C ALA A 234 -9.25 11.91 -12.60
N TRP A 235 -8.53 10.81 -12.34
CA TRP A 235 -8.85 9.49 -12.89
C TRP A 235 -10.19 8.96 -12.36
N LEU A 236 -10.43 9.02 -11.05
CA LEU A 236 -11.70 8.61 -10.44
C LEU A 236 -12.90 9.45 -10.93
N GLY A 237 -12.68 10.73 -11.24
CA GLY A 237 -13.73 11.63 -11.74
C GLY A 237 -14.21 11.31 -13.16
N ARG A 238 -13.41 10.61 -13.96
CA ARG A 238 -13.73 10.18 -15.35
C ARG A 238 -14.00 8.67 -15.47
N ALA A 239 -13.97 7.97 -14.35
CA ALA A 239 -14.20 6.53 -14.30
C ALA A 239 -15.72 6.26 -14.34
N ASP A 240 -16.24 5.99 -15.53
CA ASP A 240 -17.66 5.63 -15.74
C ASP A 240 -17.90 4.13 -15.68
N SER A 241 -16.94 3.33 -16.17
CA SER A 241 -16.91 1.88 -16.02
C SER A 241 -15.48 1.48 -15.74
N VAL A 242 -15.26 0.63 -14.74
CA VAL A 242 -13.90 0.27 -14.31
C VAL A 242 -13.70 -1.24 -14.37
N GLY A 243 -12.69 -1.65 -15.11
CA GLY A 243 -12.14 -2.99 -15.08
C GLY A 243 -10.73 -3.04 -14.50
N TRP A 244 -10.22 -4.26 -14.39
CA TRP A 244 -8.86 -4.55 -13.92
C TRP A 244 -7.78 -3.73 -14.62
N ARG A 245 -7.81 -3.70 -15.96
CA ARG A 245 -6.78 -3.02 -16.76
C ARG A 245 -6.78 -1.50 -16.57
N ASP A 246 -7.92 -0.90 -16.29
CA ASP A 246 -8.02 0.54 -16.05
C ASP A 246 -7.32 0.92 -14.74
N LEU A 247 -7.51 0.09 -13.70
CA LEU A 247 -6.83 0.26 -12.40
C LEU A 247 -5.33 -0.06 -12.51
N PHE A 248 -4.94 -1.06 -13.31
CA PHE A 248 -3.52 -1.32 -13.58
C PHE A 248 -2.86 -0.11 -14.24
N ALA A 249 -3.53 0.49 -15.24
CA ALA A 249 -3.03 1.68 -15.90
C ALA A 249 -2.91 2.87 -14.93
N ALA A 250 -3.91 3.08 -14.05
CA ALA A 250 -3.86 4.12 -13.03
C ALA A 250 -2.65 3.95 -12.09
N LEU A 251 -2.39 2.73 -11.62
CA LEU A 251 -1.24 2.42 -10.77
C LEU A 251 0.12 2.46 -11.51
N ARG A 252 0.12 2.52 -12.85
CA ARG A 252 1.33 2.59 -13.70
C ARG A 252 1.66 4.00 -14.17
N GLU A 253 0.88 5.00 -13.74
CA GLU A 253 0.97 6.35 -14.27
C GLU A 253 2.31 7.04 -13.93
N HIS A 254 2.95 7.60 -14.97
CA HIS A 254 4.22 8.34 -14.90
C HIS A 254 4.07 9.83 -15.29
N GLY A 255 2.86 10.27 -15.63
CA GLY A 255 2.55 11.61 -16.11
C GLY A 255 3.30 11.96 -17.39
N ALA A 256 3.46 13.26 -17.65
CA ALA A 256 4.08 13.79 -18.87
C ALA A 256 5.54 13.36 -19.10
N ALA A 257 6.23 12.89 -18.05
CA ALA A 257 7.60 12.39 -18.17
C ALA A 257 7.67 10.99 -18.81
N GLY A 258 6.55 10.27 -18.89
CA GLY A 258 6.50 8.91 -19.44
C GLY A 258 7.61 8.03 -18.86
N ASP A 259 8.34 7.34 -19.72
CA ASP A 259 9.42 6.42 -19.30
C ASP A 259 10.81 7.08 -19.28
N HIS A 260 10.87 8.40 -19.28
CA HIS A 260 12.12 9.14 -19.07
C HIS A 260 12.46 9.21 -17.58
N TRP A 261 12.85 8.09 -17.00
CA TRP A 261 13.07 7.94 -15.55
C TRP A 261 14.16 8.86 -14.98
N SER A 262 15.06 9.38 -15.80
CA SER A 262 16.00 10.43 -15.38
C SER A 262 15.30 11.76 -15.06
N ARG A 263 14.13 12.03 -15.66
CA ARG A 263 13.28 13.20 -15.45
C ARG A 263 12.21 12.99 -14.37
N HIS A 264 12.04 11.76 -13.90
CA HIS A 264 11.11 11.46 -12.81
C HIS A 264 11.50 12.21 -11.53
N ASN A 265 10.50 12.53 -10.73
CA ASN A 265 10.62 13.07 -9.39
C ASN A 265 9.63 12.30 -8.49
N ASN A 266 9.42 12.73 -7.26
CA ASN A 266 8.48 12.05 -6.37
C ASN A 266 7.01 12.16 -6.81
N ARG A 267 6.66 12.75 -7.95
CA ARG A 267 5.26 13.03 -8.34
C ARG A 267 4.64 11.99 -9.28
N GLN A 268 5.30 10.87 -9.53
CA GLN A 268 4.75 9.76 -10.31
C GLN A 268 4.03 8.77 -9.39
N VAL A 269 2.90 8.22 -9.83
CA VAL A 269 2.12 7.21 -9.08
C VAL A 269 2.88 5.88 -9.04
N CYS A 270 3.47 5.47 -10.17
CA CYS A 270 4.46 4.40 -10.19
C CYS A 270 5.85 5.00 -9.99
N MET A 271 6.47 4.72 -8.84
CA MET A 271 7.71 5.36 -8.43
C MET A 271 8.92 4.47 -8.68
N HIS A 272 9.98 5.06 -9.23
CA HIS A 272 11.26 4.38 -9.46
C HIS A 272 12.37 5.07 -8.69
N ALA A 273 13.03 4.43 -7.74
CA ALA A 273 14.12 5.08 -7.01
C ALA A 273 15.30 5.41 -7.96
N GLY A 274 16.03 6.49 -7.69
CA GLY A 274 17.21 6.80 -8.52
C GLY A 274 17.98 8.07 -8.22
N SER A 275 17.54 8.89 -7.27
CA SER A 275 18.27 10.11 -6.89
C SER A 275 17.93 10.54 -5.46
N LEU A 276 18.64 11.55 -4.93
CA LEU A 276 18.31 12.15 -3.63
C LEU A 276 16.87 12.69 -3.58
N TRP A 277 16.40 13.25 -4.69
CA TRP A 277 15.05 13.79 -4.85
C TRP A 277 14.00 12.71 -5.17
N ARG A 278 14.44 11.46 -5.31
CA ARG A 278 13.60 10.29 -5.60
C ARG A 278 14.12 9.06 -4.85
N PRO A 279 14.02 9.07 -3.51
CA PRO A 279 14.63 8.07 -2.65
C PRO A 279 13.76 6.83 -2.43
N SER A 280 12.54 6.80 -2.95
CA SER A 280 11.60 5.67 -2.80
C SER A 280 11.28 5.03 -4.15
N GLN A 281 10.75 3.81 -4.11
CA GLN A 281 10.19 3.11 -5.27
C GLN A 281 8.95 2.34 -4.88
N THR A 282 8.07 2.08 -5.84
CA THR A 282 6.95 1.16 -5.63
C THR A 282 7.49 -0.25 -5.43
N THR A 283 7.30 -0.82 -4.23
CA THR A 283 7.76 -2.15 -3.84
C THR A 283 6.66 -3.20 -3.91
N GLY A 284 5.40 -2.78 -4.04
CA GLY A 284 4.28 -3.69 -4.27
C GLY A 284 3.04 -2.95 -4.72
N SER A 285 2.16 -3.66 -5.43
CA SER A 285 0.87 -3.14 -5.86
C SER A 285 -0.25 -4.16 -5.66
N LEU A 286 -1.45 -3.64 -5.41
CA LEU A 286 -2.70 -4.39 -5.28
C LEU A 286 -3.79 -3.69 -6.07
N VAL A 287 -4.63 -4.48 -6.76
CA VAL A 287 -6.00 -4.12 -7.10
C VAL A 287 -6.91 -5.18 -6.51
N ALA A 288 -7.94 -4.79 -5.77
CA ALA A 288 -8.90 -5.68 -5.17
C ALA A 288 -10.30 -5.30 -5.64
N ARG A 289 -11.04 -6.30 -6.12
CA ARG A 289 -12.48 -6.23 -6.39
C ARG A 289 -13.20 -6.89 -5.24
N LEU A 290 -14.01 -6.10 -4.53
CA LEU A 290 -14.62 -6.50 -3.27
C LEU A 290 -16.07 -6.88 -3.49
N GLU A 291 -16.30 -8.18 -3.39
CA GLU A 291 -17.61 -8.84 -3.46
C GLU A 291 -17.67 -9.85 -2.29
N ALA A 292 -18.72 -10.66 -2.20
CA ALA A 292 -18.81 -11.69 -1.16
C ALA A 292 -17.57 -12.62 -1.13
N SER A 293 -16.99 -12.88 -2.30
CA SER A 293 -15.68 -13.52 -2.46
C SER A 293 -14.73 -12.52 -3.12
N PRO A 294 -13.76 -11.96 -2.40
CA PRO A 294 -12.87 -10.96 -2.97
C PRO A 294 -11.92 -11.57 -4.01
N GLN A 295 -11.72 -10.83 -5.10
CA GLN A 295 -10.75 -11.13 -6.14
C GLN A 295 -9.62 -10.11 -6.08
N LEU A 296 -8.37 -10.54 -6.19
CA LEU A 296 -7.21 -9.67 -6.11
C LEU A 296 -6.33 -9.81 -7.37
N ALA A 297 -5.72 -8.70 -7.78
CA ALA A 297 -4.60 -8.69 -8.69
C ALA A 297 -3.39 -8.12 -7.95
N VAL A 298 -2.32 -8.90 -7.82
CA VAL A 298 -1.13 -8.50 -7.06
C VAL A 298 0.13 -8.64 -7.89
N THR A 299 1.12 -7.78 -7.64
CA THR A 299 2.38 -7.85 -8.39
C THR A 299 3.41 -8.81 -7.80
N ALA A 300 3.44 -8.93 -6.47
CA ALA A 300 4.51 -9.61 -5.72
C ALA A 300 5.95 -9.24 -6.14
N THR A 301 6.10 -8.07 -6.79
CA THR A 301 7.33 -7.53 -7.37
C THR A 301 7.29 -6.00 -7.34
N SER A 302 8.46 -5.37 -7.39
CA SER A 302 8.60 -3.91 -7.49
C SER A 302 8.07 -3.37 -8.82
N ALA A 303 7.55 -2.15 -8.78
CA ALA A 303 7.05 -1.34 -9.90
C ALA A 303 6.03 -2.08 -10.81
N PRO A 304 4.73 -1.77 -10.70
CA PRO A 304 3.70 -2.41 -11.52
C PRO A 304 3.90 -2.13 -13.02
N CYS A 305 4.65 -1.09 -13.38
CA CYS A 305 4.97 -0.79 -14.76
C CYS A 305 6.03 -1.73 -15.38
N LEU A 306 6.63 -2.64 -14.60
CA LEU A 306 7.58 -3.66 -15.06
C LEU A 306 7.22 -5.08 -14.61
N GLY A 307 6.45 -5.23 -13.53
CA GLY A 307 5.93 -6.53 -13.06
C GLY A 307 4.55 -6.89 -13.62
N LEU A 308 4.12 -8.13 -13.37
CA LEU A 308 2.80 -8.64 -13.74
C LEU A 308 1.81 -8.47 -12.61
N PHE A 309 0.62 -7.91 -12.87
CA PHE A 309 -0.56 -8.12 -12.05
C PHE A 309 -1.09 -9.53 -12.27
N GLN A 310 -1.05 -10.34 -11.22
CA GLN A 310 -1.44 -11.75 -11.27
C GLN A 310 -2.66 -11.99 -10.36
N PRO A 311 -3.61 -12.84 -10.80
CA PRO A 311 -4.81 -13.12 -10.02
C PRO A 311 -4.47 -13.88 -8.74
N LEU A 312 -5.17 -13.54 -7.67
CA LEU A 312 -5.08 -14.19 -6.37
C LEU A 312 -6.45 -14.14 -5.67
N ASP A 313 -6.83 -15.22 -5.00
CA ASP A 313 -8.03 -15.31 -4.18
C ASP A 313 -7.83 -16.27 -3.01
N PHE A 314 -8.78 -16.33 -2.09
CA PHE A 314 -8.72 -17.21 -0.92
C PHE A 314 -8.92 -18.70 -1.25
N THR A 315 -9.34 -19.04 -2.46
CA THR A 315 -9.59 -20.45 -2.85
C THR A 315 -8.34 -21.15 -3.36
N SER A 316 -7.43 -20.40 -3.98
CA SER A 316 -6.22 -20.91 -4.64
C SER A 316 -4.91 -20.41 -4.00
N VAL A 317 -5.01 -19.62 -2.92
CA VAL A 317 -3.87 -18.97 -2.26
C VAL A 317 -2.79 -19.94 -1.78
N ALA A 318 -3.18 -21.12 -1.29
CA ALA A 318 -2.26 -22.05 -0.64
C ALA A 318 -1.13 -22.54 -1.57
N ASP A 319 -1.43 -22.70 -2.86
CA ASP A 319 -0.50 -23.20 -3.86
C ASP A 319 0.11 -22.09 -4.75
N SER A 320 -0.20 -20.83 -4.44
CA SER A 320 0.22 -19.71 -5.27
C SER A 320 1.69 -19.36 -5.06
N ALA A 321 2.47 -19.33 -6.15
CA ALA A 321 3.86 -18.87 -6.15
C ALA A 321 4.04 -17.37 -5.81
N LEU A 322 2.94 -16.63 -5.68
CA LEU A 322 2.93 -15.24 -5.23
C LEU A 322 3.11 -15.13 -3.71
N ILE A 323 2.73 -16.18 -2.98
CA ILE A 323 2.76 -16.20 -1.52
C ILE A 323 4.13 -16.65 -1.04
N SER A 324 4.72 -15.85 -0.16
CA SER A 324 5.95 -16.19 0.57
C SER A 324 5.59 -16.81 1.92
N PRO A 325 5.93 -18.08 2.18
CA PRO A 325 5.71 -18.71 3.48
C PRO A 325 6.37 -17.92 4.62
N GLU A 326 5.76 -17.92 5.80
CA GLU A 326 6.21 -17.11 6.95
C GLU A 326 7.69 -17.34 7.28
N ASP A 327 8.08 -18.62 7.35
CA ASP A 327 9.42 -19.08 7.71
C ASP A 327 10.41 -19.17 6.53
N ALA A 328 9.96 -18.86 5.30
CA ALA A 328 10.84 -18.93 4.13
C ALA A 328 11.84 -17.76 4.11
N PRO A 329 13.12 -18.01 3.73
CA PRO A 329 14.08 -16.94 3.49
C PRO A 329 13.56 -15.94 2.46
N VAL A 330 13.86 -14.66 2.67
CA VAL A 330 13.38 -13.58 1.78
C VAL A 330 13.90 -13.76 0.36
N GLU A 331 15.07 -14.39 0.21
CA GLU A 331 15.76 -14.66 -1.05
C GLU A 331 15.00 -15.64 -1.95
N CYS A 332 14.16 -16.49 -1.35
CA CYS A 332 13.30 -17.42 -2.06
C CYS A 332 12.04 -16.74 -2.64
N SER A 333 11.70 -15.54 -2.17
CA SER A 333 10.51 -14.83 -2.64
C SER A 333 10.61 -14.41 -4.11
N LEU A 334 9.46 -14.35 -4.77
CA LEU A 334 9.34 -13.79 -6.12
C LEU A 334 9.88 -12.35 -6.16
N TRP A 335 9.54 -11.56 -5.14
CA TRP A 335 9.97 -10.17 -5.03
C TRP A 335 11.49 -10.05 -5.11
N TRP A 336 12.22 -10.81 -4.28
CA TRP A 336 13.68 -10.74 -4.23
C TRP A 336 14.33 -11.16 -5.53
N ARG A 337 13.87 -12.27 -6.10
CA ARG A 337 14.38 -12.80 -7.37
C ARG A 337 14.14 -11.80 -8.51
N PHE A 338 12.98 -11.15 -8.53
CA PHE A 338 12.61 -10.24 -9.61
C PHE A 338 13.21 -8.83 -9.46
N GLU A 339 13.69 -8.44 -8.27
CA GLU A 339 14.32 -7.13 -8.06
C GLU A 339 15.57 -6.93 -8.94
N THR A 340 16.27 -7.99 -9.34
CA THR A 340 17.36 -7.91 -10.34
C THR A 340 16.86 -7.47 -11.71
N VAL A 341 15.68 -7.95 -12.12
CA VAL A 341 15.05 -7.58 -13.40
C VAL A 341 14.68 -6.10 -13.39
N TYR A 342 14.02 -5.65 -12.31
CA TYR A 342 13.69 -4.24 -12.09
C TYR A 342 14.95 -3.36 -12.17
N ARG A 343 16.01 -3.72 -11.45
CA ARG A 343 17.28 -2.98 -11.42
C ARG A 343 17.93 -2.90 -12.80
N ARG A 344 17.96 -3.98 -13.58
CA ARG A 344 18.47 -3.95 -14.96
C ARG A 344 17.64 -3.01 -15.83
N ALA A 345 16.32 -3.09 -15.75
CA ALA A 345 15.43 -2.24 -16.53
C ALA A 345 15.63 -0.74 -16.23
N LEU A 346 16.13 -0.35 -15.04
CA LEU A 346 16.50 1.04 -14.73
C LEU A 346 17.65 1.56 -15.60
N ALA A 347 18.60 0.69 -15.94
CA ALA A 347 19.81 1.06 -16.67
C ALA A 347 19.73 0.77 -18.18
N ASP A 348 18.83 -0.12 -18.61
CA ASP A 348 18.77 -0.68 -19.96
C ASP A 348 17.41 -0.38 -20.63
N PRO A 349 17.31 0.65 -21.49
CA PRO A 349 16.07 1.00 -22.17
C PRO A 349 15.53 -0.09 -23.09
N GLU A 350 16.39 -0.84 -23.79
CA GLU A 350 15.97 -1.88 -24.71
C GLU A 350 15.40 -3.07 -23.96
N PHE A 351 16.10 -3.52 -22.91
CA PHE A 351 15.60 -4.56 -22.00
C PHE A 351 14.27 -4.15 -21.38
N ARG A 352 14.15 -2.91 -20.91
CA ARG A 352 12.91 -2.37 -20.35
C ARG A 352 11.75 -2.40 -21.34
N GLN A 353 11.99 -2.00 -22.60
CA GLN A 353 10.95 -1.99 -23.62
C GLN A 353 10.50 -3.41 -23.99
N ALA A 354 11.45 -4.35 -24.09
CA ALA A 354 11.14 -5.76 -24.34
C ALA A 354 10.37 -6.40 -23.16
N LEU A 355 10.80 -6.12 -21.93
CA LEU A 355 10.13 -6.57 -20.70
C LEU A 355 8.66 -6.12 -20.69
N ARG A 356 8.41 -4.82 -20.92
CA ARG A 356 7.05 -4.26 -20.91
C ARG A 356 6.15 -4.83 -22.00
N ARG A 357 6.65 -4.96 -23.24
CA ARG A 357 5.88 -5.59 -24.32
C ARG A 357 5.46 -7.01 -23.95
N SER A 358 6.40 -7.82 -23.47
CA SER A 358 6.09 -9.19 -23.06
C SER A 358 5.16 -9.24 -21.84
N ARG A 359 5.28 -8.29 -20.90
CA ARG A 359 4.35 -8.16 -19.78
C ARG A 359 2.94 -7.90 -20.28
N ASP A 360 2.78 -6.95 -21.20
CA ASP A 360 1.47 -6.58 -21.74
C ASP A 360 0.82 -7.75 -22.49
N GLU A 361 1.61 -8.54 -23.23
CA GLU A 361 1.16 -9.78 -23.87
C GLU A 361 0.70 -10.83 -22.84
N VAL A 362 1.49 -11.06 -21.79
CA VAL A 362 1.15 -12.02 -20.73
C VAL A 362 -0.08 -11.58 -19.94
N GLU A 363 -0.17 -10.31 -19.55
CA GLU A 363 -1.36 -9.79 -18.87
C GLU A 363 -2.58 -9.78 -19.78
N ALA A 364 -2.41 -9.54 -21.08
CA ALA A 364 -3.51 -9.64 -22.00
C ALA A 364 -4.14 -11.03 -21.98
N ALA A 365 -3.31 -12.08 -21.92
CA ALA A 365 -3.74 -13.46 -21.76
C ALA A 365 -4.32 -13.73 -20.36
N LEU A 366 -3.60 -13.38 -19.29
CA LEU A 366 -4.03 -13.60 -17.89
C LEU A 366 -5.40 -13.00 -17.59
N TRP A 367 -5.72 -11.87 -18.23
CA TRP A 367 -6.95 -11.11 -18.01
C TRP A 367 -7.89 -11.11 -19.22
N SER A 368 -7.79 -12.09 -20.13
CA SER A 368 -8.76 -12.29 -21.23
C SER A 368 -9.87 -13.30 -20.94
N GLY A 369 -9.72 -14.13 -19.89
CA GLY A 369 -10.68 -15.20 -19.52
C GLY A 369 -11.34 -14.98 -18.16
N ALA A 370 -12.05 -16.00 -17.66
CA ALA A 370 -12.50 -16.03 -16.27
C ALA A 370 -11.28 -15.96 -15.32
N PHE A 371 -11.39 -15.21 -14.22
CA PHE A 371 -10.31 -14.85 -13.28
C PHE A 371 -9.36 -16.01 -12.87
N ALA A 372 -9.86 -17.25 -12.85
CA ALA A 372 -9.13 -18.45 -12.43
C ALA A 372 -8.68 -19.39 -13.58
N ALA A 373 -8.93 -19.03 -14.85
CA ALA A 373 -8.82 -19.97 -15.97
C ALA A 373 -7.43 -20.03 -16.64
N LEU A 374 -6.45 -19.23 -16.21
CA LEU A 374 -5.10 -19.26 -16.77
C LEU A 374 -4.07 -19.87 -15.82
N ASP A 375 -3.18 -20.66 -16.43
CA ASP A 375 -2.14 -21.43 -15.78
C ASP A 375 -1.10 -20.50 -15.12
N GLN A 376 -1.00 -20.56 -13.79
CA GLN A 376 0.04 -19.87 -13.03
C GLN A 376 1.45 -20.22 -13.55
N GLN A 377 1.64 -21.39 -14.18
CA GLN A 377 2.91 -21.76 -14.82
C GLN A 377 3.34 -20.77 -15.90
N TYR A 378 2.40 -20.15 -16.63
CA TYR A 378 2.74 -19.19 -17.68
C TYR A 378 3.37 -17.92 -17.10
N ALA A 379 2.79 -17.39 -16.02
CA ALA A 379 3.37 -16.25 -15.31
C ALA A 379 4.71 -16.63 -14.64
N GLN A 380 4.83 -17.82 -14.05
CA GLN A 380 6.09 -18.30 -13.46
C GLN A 380 7.21 -18.47 -14.51
N ALA A 381 6.88 -18.97 -15.70
CA ALA A 381 7.81 -19.08 -16.82
C ALA A 381 8.28 -17.70 -17.29
N TRP A 382 7.37 -16.72 -17.37
CA TRP A 382 7.73 -15.33 -17.69
C TRP A 382 8.71 -14.74 -16.66
N HIS A 383 8.44 -14.89 -15.36
CA HIS A 383 9.36 -14.41 -14.32
C HIS A 383 10.73 -15.08 -14.40
N SER A 384 10.75 -16.40 -14.60
CA SER A 384 12.00 -17.18 -14.68
C SER A 384 12.84 -16.79 -15.89
N ARG A 385 12.20 -16.60 -17.05
CA ARG A 385 12.85 -16.11 -18.27
C ARG A 385 13.52 -14.76 -18.03
N TRP A 386 12.78 -13.77 -17.55
CA TRP A 386 13.31 -12.42 -17.37
C TRP A 386 14.36 -12.33 -16.26
N HIS A 387 14.24 -13.17 -15.23
CA HIS A 387 15.30 -13.31 -14.23
C HIS A 387 16.61 -13.83 -14.86
N GLY A 388 16.53 -14.90 -15.66
CA GLY A 388 17.70 -15.44 -16.37
C GLY A 388 18.30 -14.45 -17.37
N GLU A 389 17.47 -13.75 -18.13
CA GLU A 389 17.92 -12.67 -19.01
C GLU A 389 18.60 -11.57 -18.19
N ALA A 390 18.05 -11.14 -17.06
CA ALA A 390 18.66 -10.09 -16.23
C ALA A 390 20.04 -10.49 -15.68
N GLN A 391 20.28 -11.78 -15.44
CA GLN A 391 21.57 -12.31 -14.96
C GLN A 391 22.64 -12.44 -16.05
N SER A 392 22.25 -12.58 -17.32
CA SER A 392 23.21 -12.81 -18.42
C SER A 392 23.93 -11.56 -18.92
N GLY A 393 23.52 -10.37 -18.48
CA GLY A 393 24.12 -9.08 -18.86
C GLY A 393 24.81 -8.37 -17.69
N SER A 394 26.04 -7.89 -17.89
CA SER A 394 26.70 -7.01 -16.91
C SER A 394 26.33 -5.56 -17.19
N LEU A 395 25.46 -4.99 -16.36
CA LEU A 395 25.16 -3.57 -16.37
C LEU A 395 25.42 -2.96 -14.99
N SER A 396 26.22 -1.90 -15.00
CA SER A 396 26.55 -1.16 -13.79
C SER A 396 25.35 -0.30 -13.38
N LEU A 397 24.73 -0.60 -12.23
CA LEU A 397 23.65 0.24 -11.71
C LEU A 397 24.12 1.67 -11.47
N PRO A 398 23.25 2.69 -11.56
CA PRO A 398 23.64 4.06 -11.23
C PRO A 398 24.34 4.17 -9.86
N ARG A 399 25.32 5.06 -9.72
CA ARG A 399 26.09 5.24 -8.46
C ARG A 399 25.19 5.40 -7.22
N TRP A 400 24.09 6.12 -7.38
CA TRP A 400 23.11 6.31 -6.32
C TRP A 400 22.53 4.97 -5.83
N TRP A 401 22.18 4.07 -6.74
CA TRP A 401 21.64 2.76 -6.42
C TRP A 401 22.62 1.90 -5.64
N ARG A 402 23.87 1.81 -6.10
CA ARG A 402 24.93 1.06 -5.39
C ARG A 402 25.12 1.56 -3.96
N ARG A 403 25.06 2.88 -3.74
CA ARG A 403 25.22 3.48 -2.41
C ARG A 403 24.02 3.24 -1.48
N ASN A 404 22.80 3.32 -2.01
CA ASN A 404 21.59 3.40 -1.17
C ASN A 404 20.86 2.07 -1.02
N ALA A 405 21.00 1.14 -1.98
CA ALA A 405 20.38 -0.19 -1.89
C ALA A 405 21.28 -1.23 -1.17
N ARG A 406 22.51 -0.84 -0.74
CA ARG A 406 23.51 -1.71 -0.09
C ARG A 406 23.73 -3.03 -0.86
N LEU A 407 23.87 -2.90 -2.17
CA LEU A 407 24.09 -4.00 -3.11
C LEU A 407 25.56 -4.35 -3.27
#